data_AF-A0A525WC39-F1
#
_entry.id   AF-A0A525WC39-F1
#
_cell.length_a   1.000
_cell.length_b   1.000
_cell.length_c   1.000
_cell.angle_alpha   90.00
_cell.angle_beta   90.00
_cell.angle_gamma   90.00
#
_symmetry.space_group_name_H-M   'P 1'
#
loop_
_entity.id
_entity.type
_entity.pdbx_description
1 polymer ?
#
loop_
_entity_poly.entity_id
_entity_poly.type
_entity_poly.pdbx_seq_one_letter_code
_entity_poly.pdbx_strand_id
1 'polypeptide(L)'
;MLQGSQRPIRNTGWAFDLSQVVQSAIRESGVGTWGLCLALVIAFLGLDGALLFAQHSEPDHESAADVSAPHGHDHHASADGWEGSKAGVAYSEFNHHLAGLFVLLVGFSEMTQALRSSSLGWARMLLPIALLGVAAFLLIWSDHQAWPIGPLSFAETFFGNDHEILQHKTYGLLALTVGLIELYRRLDRLTHVSWLIPLPLFAMIGGIMLFAHSHGAHPAAQKIAMHHAVMGTLAVSAGSSKLASAWRGVFMGWSRSRWETIWAGLILLIGLQLLFYFE
;
A
#
# COMPACT_ATOMS: atom_id res chain seq x y z
N MET A 1 53.77 -43.28 -14.17
CA MET A 1 52.56 -43.72 -13.43
C MET A 1 52.02 -42.54 -12.66
N LEU A 2 50.77 -42.13 -12.92
CA LEU A 2 49.74 -41.62 -11.99
C LEU A 2 48.66 -40.92 -12.83
N GLN A 3 47.72 -41.73 -13.31
CA GLN A 3 46.55 -41.29 -14.08
C GLN A 3 45.46 -40.93 -13.06
N GLY A 4 45.19 -39.64 -12.87
CA GLY A 4 44.15 -39.16 -11.98
C GLY A 4 42.76 -39.40 -12.58
N SER A 5 42.05 -40.40 -12.06
CA SER A 5 40.64 -40.66 -12.36
C SER A 5 39.77 -39.49 -11.86
N GLN A 6 39.19 -38.71 -12.77
CA GLN A 6 38.09 -37.81 -12.43
C GLN A 6 36.80 -38.63 -12.36
N ARG A 7 36.29 -38.83 -11.14
CA ARG A 7 34.94 -39.36 -10.94
C ARG A 7 33.92 -38.26 -11.25
N PRO A 8 32.82 -38.56 -11.95
CA PRO A 8 31.73 -37.60 -12.12
C PRO A 8 31.08 -37.33 -10.76
N ILE A 9 30.91 -36.04 -10.45
CA ILE A 9 30.12 -35.59 -9.30
C ILE A 9 28.68 -36.07 -9.56
N ARG A 10 28.21 -37.02 -8.74
CA ARG A 10 26.81 -37.43 -8.74
C ARG A 10 25.99 -36.27 -8.17
N ASN A 11 25.23 -35.58 -9.02
CA ASN A 11 24.13 -34.73 -8.56
C ASN A 11 23.09 -35.64 -7.89
N THR A 12 22.97 -35.53 -6.57
CA THR A 12 21.95 -36.21 -5.78
C THR A 12 20.59 -35.62 -6.14
N GLY A 13 19.86 -36.33 -7.02
CA GLY A 13 18.51 -35.99 -7.48
C GLY A 13 17.41 -36.17 -6.42
N TRP A 14 17.59 -35.55 -5.25
CA TRP A 14 16.56 -35.45 -4.21
C TRP A 14 16.54 -34.04 -3.62
N ALA A 15 16.24 -33.07 -4.47
CA ALA A 15 15.69 -31.80 -4.07
C ALA A 15 14.83 -31.34 -5.23
N PHE A 16 13.53 -31.18 -5.00
CA PHE A 16 12.69 -30.43 -5.93
C PHE A 16 13.38 -29.08 -6.13
N ASP A 17 13.72 -28.76 -7.38
CA ASP A 17 14.20 -27.43 -7.70
C ASP A 17 13.02 -26.47 -7.56
N LEU A 18 12.81 -26.00 -6.32
CA LEU A 18 11.77 -25.03 -5.97
C LEU A 18 11.83 -23.81 -6.89
N SER A 19 13.01 -23.49 -7.44
CA SER A 19 13.15 -22.42 -8.41
C SER A 19 12.47 -22.75 -9.75
N GLN A 20 12.53 -23.99 -10.23
CA GLN A 20 11.84 -24.41 -11.44
C GLN A 20 10.33 -24.56 -11.24
N VAL A 21 9.88 -25.10 -10.11
CA VAL A 21 8.44 -25.24 -9.80
C VAL A 21 7.76 -23.87 -9.64
N VAL A 22 8.43 -22.92 -8.97
CA VAL A 22 7.94 -21.55 -8.85
C VAL A 22 7.98 -20.84 -10.21
N GLN A 23 9.04 -21.04 -11.01
CA GLN A 23 9.15 -20.45 -12.34
C GLN A 23 8.09 -21.01 -13.32
N SER A 24 7.80 -22.31 -13.29
CA SER A 24 6.78 -22.93 -14.14
C SER A 24 5.37 -22.48 -13.73
N ALA A 25 5.08 -22.40 -12.43
CA ALA A 25 3.80 -21.91 -11.93
C ALA A 25 3.52 -20.44 -12.31
N ILE A 26 4.55 -19.58 -12.30
CA ILE A 26 4.44 -18.17 -12.70
C ILE A 26 4.33 -18.01 -14.23
N ARG A 27 4.99 -18.89 -15.00
CA ARG A 27 5.00 -18.83 -16.48
C ARG A 27 3.73 -19.40 -17.12
N GLU A 28 3.09 -20.39 -16.51
CA GLU A 28 1.92 -21.08 -17.08
C GLU A 28 0.57 -20.51 -16.62
N SER A 29 0.52 -19.69 -15.56
CA SER A 29 -0.74 -19.25 -14.95
C SER A 29 -1.06 -17.76 -15.11
N GLY A 30 -0.75 -17.16 -16.26
CA GLY A 30 -1.13 -15.76 -16.53
C GLY A 30 -2.61 -15.50 -16.20
N VAL A 31 -3.52 -16.39 -16.62
CA VAL A 31 -4.95 -16.26 -16.31
C VAL A 31 -5.26 -16.45 -14.81
N GLY A 32 -4.58 -17.38 -14.12
CA GLY A 32 -4.80 -17.64 -12.69
C GLY A 32 -4.28 -16.53 -11.78
N THR A 33 -3.12 -15.97 -12.09
CA THR A 33 -2.56 -14.81 -11.37
C THR A 33 -3.32 -13.52 -11.66
N TRP A 34 -3.81 -13.33 -12.89
CA TRP A 34 -4.76 -12.25 -13.20
C TRP A 34 -6.09 -12.43 -12.48
N GLY A 35 -6.60 -13.66 -12.39
CA GLY A 35 -7.79 -13.99 -11.61
C GLY A 35 -7.62 -13.65 -10.13
N LEU A 36 -6.45 -13.93 -9.54
CA LEU A 36 -6.13 -13.54 -8.16
C LEU A 36 -6.04 -12.01 -8.00
N CYS A 37 -5.35 -11.30 -8.91
CA CYS A 37 -5.27 -9.84 -8.86
C CYS A 37 -6.64 -9.18 -9.00
N LEU A 38 -7.48 -9.71 -9.90
CA LEU A 38 -8.85 -9.24 -10.10
C LEU A 38 -9.72 -9.55 -8.88
N ALA A 39 -9.61 -10.75 -8.29
CA ALA A 39 -10.31 -11.10 -7.08
C ALA A 39 -9.89 -10.21 -5.89
N LEU A 40 -8.60 -9.88 -5.79
CA LEU A 40 -8.10 -8.92 -4.81
C LEU A 40 -8.68 -7.53 -5.05
N VAL A 41 -8.65 -7.01 -6.28
CA VAL A 41 -9.25 -5.72 -6.64
C VAL A 41 -10.75 -5.70 -6.30
N ILE A 42 -11.49 -6.76 -6.64
CA ILE A 42 -12.93 -6.87 -6.34
C ILE A 42 -13.16 -6.96 -4.82
N ALA A 43 -12.34 -7.71 -4.09
CA ALA A 43 -12.42 -7.81 -2.64
C ALA A 43 -12.16 -6.45 -1.99
N PHE A 44 -11.15 -5.71 -2.43
CA PHE A 44 -10.79 -4.39 -1.91
C PHE A 44 -11.86 -3.33 -2.24
N LEU A 45 -12.38 -3.31 -3.47
CA LEU A 45 -13.49 -2.42 -3.85
C LEU A 45 -14.81 -2.79 -3.13
N GLY A 46 -15.05 -4.08 -2.89
CA GLY A 46 -16.22 -4.57 -2.16
C GLY A 46 -16.18 -4.27 -0.66
N LEU A 47 -14.99 -4.32 -0.05
CA LEU A 47 -14.73 -3.86 1.32
C LEU A 47 -15.00 -2.35 1.44
N ASP A 48 -14.43 -1.54 0.54
CA ASP A 48 -14.61 -0.08 0.54
C ASP A 48 -16.06 0.35 0.29
N GLY A 49 -16.74 -0.27 -0.68
CA GLY A 49 -18.16 0.00 -0.95
C GLY A 49 -19.08 -0.34 0.23
N ALA A 50 -18.83 -1.47 0.92
CA ALA A 50 -19.59 -1.83 2.12
C ALA A 50 -19.33 -0.85 3.28
N LEU A 51 -18.10 -0.34 3.41
CA LEU A 51 -17.72 0.65 4.45
C LEU A 51 -18.32 2.04 4.17
N LEU A 52 -18.36 2.48 2.90
CA LEU A 52 -19.02 3.72 2.47
C LEU A 52 -20.52 3.73 2.79
N PHE A 53 -21.21 2.61 2.58
CA PHE A 53 -22.64 2.48 2.94
C PHE A 53 -22.87 2.39 4.45
N ALA A 54 -21.93 1.81 5.21
CA ALA A 54 -22.02 1.74 6.67
C ALA A 54 -21.87 3.13 7.32
N GLN A 55 -20.95 3.98 6.84
CA GLN A 55 -20.78 5.36 7.35
C GLN A 55 -22.00 6.27 7.14
N HIS A 56 -22.80 6.06 6.08
CA HIS A 56 -24.04 6.81 5.88
C HIS A 56 -25.22 6.32 6.74
N SER A 57 -25.05 5.20 7.46
CA SER A 57 -26.10 4.57 8.26
C SER A 57 -26.02 4.90 9.76
N GLU A 58 -24.93 5.52 10.22
CA GLU A 58 -24.82 6.08 11.57
C GLU A 58 -25.63 7.39 11.63
N PRO A 59 -26.64 7.52 12.51
CA PRO A 59 -27.37 8.76 12.65
C PRO A 59 -26.47 9.84 13.26
N ASP A 60 -26.38 10.99 12.60
CA ASP A 60 -25.77 12.22 13.12
C ASP A 60 -26.27 12.48 14.55
N HIS A 61 -25.44 12.24 15.56
CA HIS A 61 -25.73 12.64 16.92
C HIS A 61 -25.53 14.15 17.03
N GLU A 62 -26.55 14.90 16.62
CA GLU A 62 -26.77 16.28 17.05
C GLU A 62 -26.73 16.38 18.59
N SER A 63 -26.11 17.45 19.05
CA SER A 63 -25.93 17.86 20.44
C SER A 63 -27.06 17.46 21.40
N ALA A 64 -26.74 16.63 22.39
CA ALA A 64 -27.53 16.49 23.60
C ALA A 64 -26.67 16.82 24.82
N ALA A 65 -26.93 18.01 25.37
CA ALA A 65 -26.46 18.39 26.68
C ALA A 65 -27.18 17.56 27.77
N ASP A 66 -26.38 17.17 28.78
CA ASP A 66 -26.74 17.04 30.19
C ASP A 66 -27.71 15.90 30.60
N VAL A 67 -27.17 14.78 31.11
CA VAL A 67 -27.68 14.11 32.33
C VAL A 67 -26.52 13.36 33.03
N SER A 68 -26.32 13.71 34.30
CA SER A 68 -25.42 13.01 35.24
C SER A 68 -26.07 11.75 35.82
N ALA A 69 -25.39 10.59 35.79
CA ALA A 69 -25.52 9.53 36.80
C ALA A 69 -24.33 8.52 36.73
N PRO A 70 -23.73 8.11 37.86
CA PRO A 70 -22.57 7.21 37.88
C PRO A 70 -22.95 5.79 38.28
N HIS A 71 -22.66 4.78 37.45
CA HIS A 71 -22.48 3.40 37.92
C HIS A 71 -21.52 2.64 37.00
N GLY A 72 -20.48 2.08 37.62
CA GLY A 72 -19.35 1.47 36.95
C GLY A 72 -19.62 0.09 36.38
N HIS A 73 -18.91 -0.17 35.28
CA HIS A 73 -18.18 -1.40 35.01
C HIS A 73 -16.97 -1.01 34.15
N ASP A 74 -15.81 -0.94 34.79
CA ASP A 74 -14.51 -0.79 34.14
C ASP A 74 -14.22 -2.06 33.32
N HIS A 75 -14.07 -1.93 32.00
CA HIS A 75 -13.14 -2.66 31.10
C HIS A 75 -13.35 -2.23 29.63
N HIS A 76 -13.43 -0.94 29.37
CA HIS A 76 -13.06 -0.38 28.07
C HIS A 76 -12.28 0.88 28.41
N ALA A 77 -10.95 0.83 28.27
CA ALA A 77 -10.17 2.06 28.20
C ALA A 77 -10.82 2.87 27.08
N SER A 78 -11.47 3.97 27.43
CA SER A 78 -12.25 4.80 26.53
C SER A 78 -11.42 5.17 25.31
N ALA A 79 -11.79 4.61 24.15
CA ALA A 79 -11.30 5.00 22.83
C ALA A 79 -11.47 6.52 22.59
N ASP A 80 -12.35 7.19 23.34
CA ASP A 80 -12.63 8.62 23.28
C ASP A 80 -11.46 9.54 23.72
N GLY A 81 -10.38 9.00 24.28
CA GLY A 81 -9.28 9.79 24.84
C GLY A 81 -7.94 9.68 24.11
N TRP A 82 -7.72 8.67 23.26
CA TRP A 82 -6.44 8.50 22.56
C TRP A 82 -6.37 9.39 21.33
N GLU A 83 -7.40 9.34 20.49
CA GLU A 83 -7.53 10.19 19.32
C GLU A 83 -7.59 11.66 19.73
N GLY A 84 -6.71 12.48 19.15
CA GLY A 84 -6.58 13.90 19.52
C GLY A 84 -5.80 14.17 20.81
N SER A 85 -5.38 13.15 21.57
CA SER A 85 -4.41 13.34 22.64
C SER A 85 -3.04 13.71 22.08
N LYS A 86 -2.18 14.34 22.90
CA LYS A 86 -0.80 14.66 22.47
C LYS A 86 -0.01 13.42 22.04
N ALA A 87 -0.26 12.27 22.67
CA ALA A 87 0.40 11.03 22.34
C ALA A 87 -0.16 10.41 21.05
N GLY A 88 -1.48 10.42 20.87
CA GLY A 88 -2.16 9.96 19.65
C GLY A 88 -1.75 10.77 18.43
N VAL A 89 -1.78 12.10 18.53
CA VAL A 89 -1.33 13.00 17.46
C VAL A 89 0.14 12.74 17.10
N ALA A 90 1.03 12.65 18.08
CA ALA A 90 2.45 12.38 17.80
C ALA A 90 2.66 11.00 17.14
N TYR A 91 1.84 10.01 17.49
CA TYR A 91 1.87 8.67 16.89
C TYR A 91 1.39 8.69 15.44
N SER A 92 0.24 9.34 15.19
CA SER A 92 -0.33 9.55 13.86
C SER A 92 0.62 10.34 12.95
N GLU A 93 1.20 11.45 13.44
CA GLU A 93 2.16 12.24 12.68
C GLU A 93 3.41 11.43 12.32
N PHE A 94 3.94 10.65 13.26
CA PHE A 94 5.05 9.73 12.96
C PHE A 94 4.67 8.70 11.89
N ASN A 95 3.48 8.11 11.98
CA ASN A 95 2.96 7.19 10.97
C ASN A 95 2.97 7.82 9.58
N HIS A 96 2.40 9.03 9.46
CA HIS A 96 2.32 9.76 8.20
C HIS A 96 3.71 10.14 7.68
N HIS A 97 4.61 10.62 8.53
CA HIS A 97 5.97 11.00 8.12
C HIS A 97 6.75 9.79 7.60
N LEU A 98 6.63 8.65 8.28
CA LEU A 98 7.31 7.42 7.87
C LEU A 98 6.72 6.84 6.58
N ALA A 99 5.39 6.86 6.43
CA ALA A 99 4.74 6.53 5.15
C ALA A 99 5.20 7.48 4.04
N GLY A 100 5.30 8.78 4.32
CA GLY A 100 5.81 9.80 3.42
C GLY A 100 7.23 9.52 2.94
N LEU A 101 8.13 9.07 3.82
CA LEU A 101 9.48 8.64 3.45
C LEU A 101 9.44 7.49 2.44
N PHE A 102 8.62 6.46 2.66
CA PHE A 102 8.49 5.35 1.71
C PHE A 102 7.92 5.81 0.36
N VAL A 103 6.88 6.66 0.37
CA VAL A 103 6.29 7.21 -0.86
C VAL A 103 7.31 8.09 -1.62
N LEU A 104 8.14 8.86 -0.92
CA LEU A 104 9.25 9.61 -1.54
C LEU A 104 10.24 8.67 -2.23
N LEU A 105 10.62 7.56 -1.60
CA LEU A 105 11.52 6.57 -2.22
C LEU A 105 10.92 5.98 -3.51
N VAL A 106 9.60 5.73 -3.54
CA VAL A 106 8.88 5.33 -4.75
C VAL A 106 8.97 6.43 -5.82
N GLY A 107 8.65 7.68 -5.46
CA GLY A 107 8.72 8.82 -6.37
C GLY A 107 10.12 9.04 -6.95
N PHE A 108 11.17 8.94 -6.13
CA PHE A 108 12.56 9.01 -6.57
C PHE A 108 12.93 7.87 -7.52
N SER A 109 12.53 6.63 -7.18
CA SER A 109 12.73 5.48 -8.07
C SER A 109 12.11 5.71 -9.45
N GLU A 110 10.89 6.25 -9.50
CA GLU A 110 10.19 6.52 -10.76
C GLU A 110 10.76 7.71 -11.50
N MET A 111 11.21 8.74 -10.79
CA MET A 111 11.87 9.91 -11.39
C MET A 111 13.20 9.53 -12.03
N THR A 112 14.03 8.72 -11.37
CA THR A 112 15.30 8.26 -11.96
C THR A 112 15.09 7.47 -13.26
N GLN A 113 14.03 6.67 -13.32
CA GLN A 113 13.63 5.93 -14.52
C GLN A 113 13.11 6.86 -15.62
N ALA A 114 12.24 7.83 -15.29
CA ALA A 114 11.73 8.81 -16.24
C ALA A 114 12.86 9.66 -16.86
N LEU A 115 13.90 9.96 -16.07
CA LEU A 115 15.09 10.69 -16.51
C LEU A 115 16.12 9.81 -17.23
N ARG A 116 15.93 8.49 -17.26
CA ARG A 116 16.83 7.50 -17.90
C ARG A 116 18.27 7.58 -17.37
N SER A 117 18.44 7.85 -16.08
CA SER A 117 19.76 7.95 -15.46
C SER A 117 20.38 6.56 -15.28
N SER A 118 21.30 6.18 -16.16
CA SER A 118 21.96 4.86 -16.11
C SER A 118 22.89 4.70 -14.91
N SER A 119 23.46 5.79 -14.39
CA SER A 119 24.31 5.78 -13.18
C SER A 119 23.53 5.44 -11.91
N LEU A 120 22.21 5.59 -11.91
CA LEU A 120 21.32 5.27 -10.80
C LEU A 120 20.48 4.02 -11.08
N GLY A 121 21.02 3.06 -11.84
CA GLY A 121 20.32 1.81 -12.16
C GLY A 121 19.87 1.01 -10.91
N TRP A 122 20.56 1.16 -9.78
CA TRP A 122 20.16 0.55 -8.50
C TRP A 122 18.87 1.16 -7.93
N ALA A 123 18.59 2.44 -8.22
CA ALA A 123 17.44 3.18 -7.69
C ALA A 123 16.11 2.59 -8.16
N ARG A 124 16.14 1.78 -9.23
CA ARG A 124 15.01 0.96 -9.68
C ARG A 124 14.49 0.05 -8.56
N MET A 125 15.35 -0.43 -7.67
CA MET A 125 14.95 -1.30 -6.56
C MET A 125 14.31 -0.55 -5.39
N LEU A 126 14.41 0.79 -5.34
CA LEU A 126 13.78 1.58 -4.28
C LEU A 126 12.26 1.42 -4.26
N LEU A 127 11.61 1.37 -5.44
CA LEU A 127 10.16 1.22 -5.51
C LEU A 127 9.65 -0.06 -4.82
N PRO A 128 10.06 -1.27 -5.21
CA PRO A 128 9.55 -2.47 -4.56
C PRO A 128 9.99 -2.56 -3.09
N ILE A 129 11.19 -2.11 -2.74
CA ILE A 129 11.66 -2.11 -1.36
C ILE A 129 10.79 -1.18 -0.50
N ALA A 130 10.48 0.02 -0.98
CA ALA A 130 9.65 0.98 -0.26
C ALA A 130 8.20 0.47 -0.11
N LEU A 131 7.63 -0.13 -1.15
CA LEU A 131 6.29 -0.73 -1.07
C LEU A 131 6.22 -1.91 -0.09
N LEU A 132 7.24 -2.77 -0.09
CA LEU A 132 7.31 -3.87 0.88
C LEU A 132 7.57 -3.36 2.31
N GLY A 133 8.36 -2.30 2.45
CA GLY A 133 8.62 -1.63 3.73
C GLY A 133 7.36 -1.02 4.33
N VAL A 134 6.63 -0.21 3.55
CA VAL A 134 5.36 0.38 4.00
C VAL A 134 4.28 -0.69 4.22
N ALA A 135 4.29 -1.77 3.45
CA ALA A 135 3.39 -2.89 3.69
C ALA A 135 3.65 -3.56 5.05
N ALA A 136 4.91 -3.88 5.36
CA ALA A 136 5.28 -4.44 6.65
C ALA A 136 4.91 -3.49 7.79
N PHE A 137 5.17 -2.20 7.59
CA PHE A 137 4.83 -1.15 8.54
C PHE A 137 3.32 -1.07 8.82
N LEU A 138 2.48 -1.00 7.79
CA LEU A 138 1.02 -0.92 7.93
C LEU A 138 0.41 -2.21 8.50
N LEU A 139 0.97 -3.37 8.15
CA LEU A 139 0.45 -4.64 8.65
C LEU A 139 0.80 -4.87 10.12
N ILE A 140 1.97 -4.41 10.57
CA ILE A 140 2.51 -4.76 11.89
C ILE A 140 2.43 -3.61 12.91
N TRP A 141 2.72 -2.37 12.50
CA TRP A 141 3.05 -1.29 13.44
C TRP A 141 2.12 -0.09 13.40
N SER A 142 1.52 0.25 12.26
CA SER A 142 0.72 1.49 12.11
C SER A 142 -0.38 1.67 13.17
N ASP A 143 -0.90 0.58 13.71
CA ASP A 143 -2.03 0.57 14.63
C ASP A 143 -1.60 0.00 15.98
N HIS A 144 -1.44 0.86 16.98
CA HIS A 144 -0.95 0.47 18.29
C HIS A 144 -1.88 -0.49 19.05
N GLN A 145 -3.19 -0.48 18.73
CA GLN A 145 -4.16 -1.42 19.31
C GLN A 145 -4.20 -2.76 18.58
N ALA A 146 -3.82 -2.81 17.30
CA ALA A 146 -4.05 -3.95 16.44
C ALA A 146 -3.05 -5.10 16.68
N TRP A 147 -3.50 -6.30 16.39
CA TRP A 147 -2.61 -7.44 16.21
C TRP A 147 -1.58 -7.15 15.10
N PRO A 148 -0.30 -7.55 15.24
CA PRO A 148 0.26 -8.46 16.25
C PRO A 148 0.89 -7.78 17.49
N ILE A 149 0.94 -6.45 17.55
CA ILE A 149 1.69 -5.74 18.60
C ILE A 149 0.81 -5.23 19.74
N GLY A 150 -0.48 -5.02 19.47
CA GLY A 150 -1.45 -4.47 20.40
C GLY A 150 -2.28 -5.54 21.11
N PRO A 151 -3.18 -5.09 22.01
CA PRO A 151 -4.05 -5.96 22.79
C PRO A 151 -5.17 -6.63 21.98
N LEU A 152 -5.57 -6.09 20.81
CA LEU A 152 -6.60 -6.70 19.99
C LEU A 152 -6.11 -8.04 19.45
N SER A 153 -6.99 -9.05 19.47
CA SER A 153 -6.76 -10.31 18.80
C SER A 153 -6.78 -10.14 17.27
N PHE A 154 -6.32 -11.17 16.56
CA PHE A 154 -6.44 -11.23 15.10
C PHE A 154 -7.89 -11.05 14.63
N ALA A 155 -8.86 -11.70 15.30
CA ALA A 155 -10.25 -11.61 14.91
C ALA A 155 -10.82 -10.19 15.12
N GLU A 156 -10.49 -9.55 16.24
CA GLU A 156 -10.92 -8.18 16.52
C GLU A 156 -10.28 -7.16 15.58
N THR A 157 -9.04 -7.40 15.15
CA THR A 157 -8.32 -6.54 14.20
C THR A 157 -8.91 -6.61 12.79
N PHE A 158 -9.25 -7.81 12.30
CA PHE A 158 -9.64 -8.01 10.89
C PHE A 158 -11.15 -8.15 10.66
N PHE A 159 -11.92 -8.44 11.72
CA PHE A 159 -13.38 -8.59 11.67
C PHE A 159 -14.09 -7.71 12.70
N GLY A 160 -13.37 -6.77 13.34
CA GLY A 160 -13.96 -5.73 14.16
C GLY A 160 -14.55 -4.59 13.34
N ASN A 161 -14.98 -3.54 14.02
CA ASN A 161 -15.63 -2.36 13.42
C ASN A 161 -14.74 -1.11 13.44
N ASP A 162 -13.45 -1.25 13.75
CA ASP A 162 -12.50 -0.14 13.67
C ASP A 162 -12.09 0.09 12.21
N HIS A 163 -12.73 1.08 11.59
CA HIS A 163 -12.59 1.37 10.17
C HIS A 163 -11.18 1.85 9.82
N GLU A 164 -10.54 2.58 10.72
CA GLU A 164 -9.18 3.10 10.54
C GLU A 164 -8.20 1.92 10.43
N ILE A 165 -8.24 1.01 11.40
CA ILE A 165 -7.41 -0.20 11.41
C ILE A 165 -7.65 -1.01 10.13
N LEU A 166 -8.91 -1.26 9.76
CA LEU A 166 -9.24 -2.03 8.56
C LEU A 166 -8.71 -1.39 7.28
N GLN A 167 -8.79 -0.07 7.16
CA GLN A 167 -8.22 0.66 6.01
C GLN A 167 -6.70 0.58 6.02
N HIS A 168 -6.01 0.77 7.15
CA HIS A 168 -4.55 0.59 7.25
C HIS A 168 -4.10 -0.81 6.84
N LYS A 169 -4.76 -1.87 7.31
CA LYS A 169 -4.44 -3.25 6.89
C LYS A 169 -4.71 -3.47 5.41
N THR A 170 -5.77 -2.88 4.89
CA THR A 170 -6.09 -2.92 3.46
C THR A 170 -5.01 -2.25 2.63
N TYR A 171 -4.57 -1.03 2.99
CA TYR A 171 -3.45 -0.36 2.34
C TYR A 171 -2.15 -1.19 2.42
N GLY A 172 -1.90 -1.83 3.56
CA GLY A 172 -0.77 -2.74 3.74
C GLY A 172 -0.80 -3.93 2.78
N LEU A 173 -1.95 -4.57 2.58
CA LEU A 173 -2.11 -5.67 1.63
C LEU A 173 -2.00 -5.22 0.17
N LEU A 174 -2.55 -4.04 -0.17
CA LEU A 174 -2.38 -3.44 -1.50
C LEU A 174 -0.89 -3.17 -1.79
N ALA A 175 -0.19 -2.53 -0.84
CA ALA A 175 1.23 -2.23 -0.95
C ALA A 175 2.08 -3.51 -1.04
N LEU A 176 1.77 -4.55 -0.25
CA LEU A 176 2.44 -5.85 -0.30
C LEU A 176 2.30 -6.48 -1.69
N THR A 177 1.07 -6.51 -2.22
CA THR A 177 0.76 -7.11 -3.52
C THR A 177 1.53 -6.42 -4.64
N VAL A 178 1.47 -5.09 -4.71
CA VAL A 178 2.16 -4.31 -5.73
C VAL A 178 3.68 -4.37 -5.55
N GLY A 179 4.16 -4.30 -4.31
CA GLY A 179 5.59 -4.38 -3.98
C GLY A 179 6.20 -5.70 -4.44
N LEU A 180 5.49 -6.82 -4.26
CA LEU A 180 5.89 -8.12 -4.80
C LEU A 180 5.86 -8.11 -6.33
N ILE A 181 4.76 -7.69 -6.96
CA ILE A 181 4.66 -7.63 -8.44
C ILE A 181 5.84 -6.82 -9.03
N GLU A 182 6.13 -5.66 -8.47
CA GLU A 182 7.20 -4.79 -8.93
C GLU A 182 8.60 -5.35 -8.65
N LEU A 183 8.77 -6.07 -7.53
CA LEU A 183 10.01 -6.80 -7.26
C LEU A 183 10.25 -7.86 -8.33
N TYR A 184 9.26 -8.71 -8.60
CA TYR A 184 9.39 -9.76 -9.61
C TYR A 184 9.54 -9.20 -11.03
N ARG A 185 8.88 -8.08 -11.36
CA ARG A 185 9.11 -7.36 -12.63
C ARG A 185 10.55 -6.88 -12.77
N ARG A 186 11.11 -6.26 -11.73
CA ARG A 186 12.48 -5.70 -11.77
C ARG A 186 13.55 -6.79 -11.69
N LEU A 187 13.20 -7.98 -11.24
CA LEU A 187 14.03 -9.19 -11.36
C LEU A 187 13.82 -9.94 -12.69
N ASP A 188 13.12 -9.33 -13.65
CA ASP A 188 12.84 -9.89 -14.99
C ASP A 188 12.08 -11.23 -14.95
N ARG A 189 11.37 -11.51 -13.86
CA ARG A 189 10.55 -12.72 -13.68
C ARG A 189 9.12 -12.55 -14.20
N LEU A 190 8.65 -11.31 -14.33
CA LEU A 190 7.35 -10.96 -14.90
C LEU A 190 7.54 -10.06 -16.13
N THR A 191 7.66 -10.69 -17.30
CA THR A 191 8.02 -10.00 -18.55
C THR A 191 6.83 -9.55 -19.38
N HIS A 192 5.64 -10.12 -19.14
CA HIS A 192 4.45 -9.78 -19.91
C HIS A 192 4.02 -8.32 -19.66
N VAL A 193 3.64 -7.62 -20.73
CA VAL A 193 3.32 -6.18 -20.71
C VAL A 193 2.17 -5.83 -19.76
N SER A 194 1.23 -6.75 -19.56
CA SER A 194 0.09 -6.54 -18.68
C SER A 194 0.50 -6.28 -17.22
N TRP A 195 1.69 -6.75 -16.80
CA TRP A 195 2.22 -6.48 -15.46
C TRP A 195 2.58 -5.00 -15.23
N LEU A 196 2.49 -4.14 -16.23
CA LEU A 196 2.58 -2.68 -16.07
C LEU A 196 1.32 -2.05 -15.44
N ILE A 197 0.20 -2.78 -15.39
CA ILE A 197 -1.12 -2.26 -14.98
C ILE A 197 -1.33 -2.23 -13.46
N PRO A 198 -0.87 -3.20 -12.64
CA PRO A 198 -1.17 -3.22 -11.21
C PRO A 198 -0.71 -1.97 -10.45
N LEU A 199 0.52 -1.50 -10.68
CA LEU A 199 1.04 -0.30 -10.00
C LEU A 199 0.13 0.94 -10.16
N PRO A 200 -0.21 1.40 -11.38
CA PRO A 200 -1.10 2.55 -11.55
C PRO A 200 -2.52 2.29 -11.07
N LEU A 201 -3.05 1.06 -11.25
CA LEU A 201 -4.42 0.74 -10.84
C LEU A 201 -4.56 0.76 -9.32
N PHE A 202 -3.63 0.15 -8.59
CA PHE A 202 -3.65 0.12 -7.13
C PHE A 202 -3.39 1.50 -6.53
N ALA A 203 -2.59 2.35 -7.19
CA ALA A 203 -2.46 3.75 -6.80
C ALA A 203 -3.79 4.52 -6.93
N MET A 204 -4.59 4.23 -7.97
CA MET A 204 -5.93 4.83 -8.10
C MET A 204 -6.90 4.28 -7.05
N ILE A 205 -6.92 2.97 -6.82
CA ILE A 205 -7.78 2.35 -5.80
C ILE A 205 -7.45 2.90 -4.42
N GLY A 206 -6.18 2.87 -4.02
CA GLY A 206 -5.75 3.46 -2.76
C GLY A 206 -6.04 4.96 -2.68
N GLY A 207 -5.87 5.70 -3.79
CA GLY A 207 -6.24 7.11 -3.88
C GLY A 207 -7.73 7.38 -3.66
N ILE A 208 -8.61 6.52 -4.17
CA ILE A 208 -10.06 6.61 -3.97
C ILE A 208 -10.43 6.32 -2.52
N MET A 209 -9.83 5.29 -1.91
CA MET A 209 -10.07 4.95 -0.51
C MET A 209 -9.70 6.10 0.45
N LEU A 210 -8.69 6.92 0.12
CA LEU A 210 -8.30 8.06 0.96
C LEU A 210 -9.42 9.09 1.13
N PHE A 211 -10.37 9.20 0.20
CA PHE A 211 -11.50 10.12 0.37
C PHE A 211 -12.43 9.72 1.53
N ALA A 212 -12.45 8.44 1.89
CA ALA A 212 -13.23 7.88 2.98
C ALA A 212 -12.37 7.53 4.21
N HIS A 213 -11.09 7.90 4.21
CA HIS A 213 -10.20 7.61 5.34
C HIS A 213 -10.34 8.67 6.44
N SER A 214 -10.49 8.21 7.67
CA SER A 214 -10.67 9.05 8.85
C SER A 214 -9.99 8.44 10.07
N HIS A 215 -9.34 9.28 10.87
CA HIS A 215 -8.85 8.91 12.20
C HIS A 215 -9.94 9.20 13.23
N GLY A 216 -10.49 8.15 13.84
CA GLY A 216 -11.63 8.13 14.79
C GLY A 216 -12.38 9.44 15.08
N ALA A 217 -12.67 9.70 16.36
CA ALA A 217 -13.26 10.96 16.80
C ALA A 217 -12.16 12.01 17.06
N HIS A 218 -11.59 12.61 16.01
CA HIS A 218 -10.45 13.53 16.12
C HIS A 218 -10.85 15.03 16.05
N PRO A 219 -10.33 15.92 16.93
CA PRO A 219 -10.65 17.36 16.91
C PRO A 219 -10.22 18.07 15.62
N ALA A 220 -9.23 17.52 14.90
CA ALA A 220 -8.77 18.01 13.61
C ALA A 220 -9.36 17.26 12.39
N ALA A 221 -10.42 16.46 12.56
CA ALA A 221 -10.96 15.57 11.52
C ALA A 221 -11.18 16.24 10.15
N GLN A 222 -11.65 17.50 10.11
CA GLN A 222 -11.84 18.22 8.85
C GLN A 222 -10.53 18.54 8.11
N LYS A 223 -9.49 18.91 8.86
CA LYS A 223 -8.16 19.19 8.31
C LYS A 223 -7.52 17.91 7.80
N ILE A 224 -7.60 16.85 8.59
CA ILE A 224 -7.18 15.49 8.24
C ILE A 224 -7.86 15.05 6.93
N ALA A 225 -9.19 15.14 6.85
CA ALA A 225 -9.96 14.78 5.67
C ALA A 225 -9.53 15.59 4.42
N MET A 226 -9.25 16.89 4.59
CA MET A 226 -8.74 17.72 3.49
C MET A 226 -7.35 17.25 3.02
N HIS A 227 -6.43 16.93 3.92
CA HIS A 227 -5.12 16.36 3.55
C HIS A 227 -5.30 15.06 2.76
N HIS A 228 -6.17 14.17 3.24
CA HIS A 228 -6.47 12.90 2.58
C HIS A 228 -7.13 13.07 1.20
N ALA A 229 -8.10 13.96 1.05
CA ALA A 229 -8.74 14.25 -0.24
C ALA A 229 -7.75 14.81 -1.28
N VAL A 230 -6.81 15.67 -0.86
CA VAL A 230 -5.74 16.16 -1.73
C VAL A 230 -4.83 15.01 -2.16
N MET A 231 -4.38 14.16 -1.22
CA MET A 231 -3.55 13.00 -1.52
C MET A 231 -4.26 12.02 -2.46
N GLY A 232 -5.55 11.75 -2.22
CA GLY A 232 -6.38 10.90 -3.06
C GLY A 232 -6.49 11.42 -4.49
N THR A 233 -6.73 12.73 -4.65
CA THR A 233 -6.77 13.40 -5.96
C THR A 233 -5.42 13.27 -6.70
N LEU A 234 -4.31 13.51 -6.00
CA LEU A 234 -2.97 13.37 -6.55
C LEU A 234 -2.69 11.91 -6.96
N ALA A 235 -3.07 10.93 -6.16
CA ALA A 235 -2.85 9.51 -6.41
C ALA A 235 -3.65 9.01 -7.63
N VAL A 236 -4.92 9.40 -7.75
CA VAL A 236 -5.76 9.08 -8.91
C VAL A 236 -5.20 9.73 -10.19
N SER A 237 -4.77 10.98 -10.10
CA SER A 237 -4.14 11.71 -11.21
C SER A 237 -2.82 11.08 -11.63
N ALA A 238 -2.03 10.62 -10.65
CA ALA A 238 -0.78 9.93 -10.87
C ALA A 238 -1.05 8.61 -11.62
N GLY A 239 -1.89 7.73 -11.07
CA GLY A 239 -2.19 6.43 -11.68
C GLY A 239 -2.71 6.57 -13.11
N SER A 240 -3.58 7.55 -13.35
CA SER A 240 -4.08 7.92 -14.68
C SER A 240 -2.94 8.31 -15.63
N SER A 241 -2.00 9.14 -15.18
CA SER A 241 -0.83 9.55 -15.97
C SER A 241 0.07 8.37 -16.32
N LYS A 242 0.32 7.48 -15.35
CA LYS A 242 1.15 6.29 -15.57
C LYS A 242 0.50 5.32 -16.55
N LEU A 243 -0.83 5.13 -16.46
CA LEU A 243 -1.58 4.30 -17.41
C LEU A 243 -1.56 4.91 -18.83
N ALA A 244 -1.74 6.23 -18.95
CA ALA A 244 -1.61 6.93 -20.22
C ALA A 244 -0.20 6.78 -20.82
N SER A 245 0.84 6.77 -19.98
CA SER A 245 2.20 6.49 -20.43
C SER A 245 2.36 5.08 -20.97
N ALA A 246 1.90 4.08 -20.23
CA ALA A 246 1.98 2.68 -20.63
C ALA A 246 1.22 2.44 -21.95
N TRP A 247 0.03 2.99 -22.08
CA TRP A 247 -0.77 2.91 -23.30
C TRP A 247 -0.05 3.51 -24.51
N ARG A 248 0.53 4.72 -24.37
CA ARG A 248 1.31 5.34 -25.47
C ARG A 248 2.58 4.56 -25.79
N GLY A 249 3.26 3.99 -24.80
CA GLY A 249 4.45 3.16 -25.03
C GLY A 249 4.12 1.90 -25.81
N VAL A 250 3.04 1.21 -25.46
CA VAL A 250 2.63 -0.07 -26.08
C VAL A 250 2.04 0.13 -27.48
N PHE A 251 1.13 1.11 -27.64
CA PHE A 251 0.36 1.24 -28.88
C PHE A 251 0.92 2.28 -29.85
N MET A 252 1.66 3.28 -29.38
CA MET A 252 2.20 4.37 -30.22
C MET A 252 3.73 4.33 -30.39
N GLY A 253 4.44 3.44 -29.67
CA GLY A 253 5.89 3.27 -29.80
C GLY A 253 6.74 4.46 -29.35
N TRP A 254 6.17 5.40 -28.57
CA TRP A 254 6.87 6.58 -28.11
C TRP A 254 7.87 6.23 -27.01
N SER A 255 9.15 6.52 -27.22
CA SER A 255 10.19 6.22 -26.22
C SER A 255 10.24 7.23 -25.07
N ARG A 256 9.70 8.46 -25.24
CA ARG A 256 9.68 9.49 -24.19
C ARG A 256 8.25 9.93 -23.93
N SER A 257 7.80 9.76 -22.70
CA SER A 257 6.47 10.16 -22.27
C SER A 257 6.57 11.15 -21.12
N ARG A 258 6.12 12.39 -21.36
CA ARG A 258 5.99 13.41 -20.30
C ARG A 258 5.13 12.93 -19.14
N TRP A 259 4.26 11.95 -19.38
CA TRP A 259 3.41 11.34 -18.36
C TRP A 259 4.18 10.54 -17.32
N GLU A 260 5.38 10.01 -17.63
CA GLU A 260 6.24 9.34 -16.64
C GLU A 260 6.79 10.35 -15.63
N THR A 261 7.17 11.54 -16.11
CA THR A 261 7.62 12.64 -15.26
C THR A 261 6.47 13.19 -14.42
N ILE A 262 5.27 13.32 -15.00
CA ILE A 262 4.07 13.75 -14.27
C ILE A 262 3.73 12.74 -13.17
N TRP A 263 3.70 11.44 -13.48
CA TRP A 263 3.53 10.37 -12.48
C TRP A 263 4.52 10.50 -11.33
N ALA A 264 5.82 10.50 -11.65
CA ALA A 264 6.86 10.56 -10.64
C ALA A 264 6.78 11.85 -9.80
N GLY A 265 6.49 12.98 -10.44
CA GLY A 265 6.29 14.26 -9.76
C GLY A 265 5.11 14.25 -8.80
N LEU A 266 3.96 13.69 -9.20
CA LEU A 266 2.77 13.58 -8.34
C LEU A 266 3.03 12.67 -7.14
N ILE A 267 3.71 11.53 -7.34
CA ILE A 267 4.08 10.65 -6.22
C ILE A 267 5.05 11.36 -5.25
N LEU A 268 6.02 12.11 -5.77
CA LEU A 268 6.90 12.94 -4.92
C LEU A 268 6.11 13.99 -4.12
N LEU A 269 5.10 14.63 -4.73
CA LEU A 269 4.25 15.60 -4.04
C LEU A 269 3.46 14.95 -2.90
N ILE A 270 2.89 13.75 -3.10
CA ILE A 270 2.22 12.99 -2.03
C ILE A 270 3.21 12.68 -0.90
N GLY A 271 4.41 12.18 -1.24
CA GLY A 271 5.44 11.88 -0.26
C GLY A 271 5.87 13.12 0.55
N LEU A 272 6.00 14.28 -0.10
CA LEU A 272 6.27 15.56 0.58
C LEU A 272 5.11 15.98 1.48
N GLN A 273 3.87 15.86 1.00
CA GLN A 273 2.68 16.20 1.78
C GLN A 273 2.60 15.36 3.07
N LEU A 274 2.89 14.06 2.97
CA LEU A 274 2.96 13.15 4.11
C LEU A 274 4.14 13.49 5.04
N LEU A 275 5.31 13.84 4.50
CA LEU A 275 6.48 14.19 5.31
C LEU A 275 6.27 15.48 6.14
N PHE A 276 5.46 16.41 5.63
CA PHE A 276 5.08 17.65 6.32
C PHE A 276 3.65 17.60 6.91
N TYR A 277 3.09 16.39 7.06
CA TYR A 277 1.78 16.20 7.65
C TYR A 277 1.77 16.63 9.13
N PHE A 278 0.68 17.25 9.55
CA PHE A 278 0.41 17.61 10.93
C PHE A 278 -1.10 17.73 11.13
N GLU A 279 -1.61 17.43 12.32
CA GLU A 279 -3.05 17.48 12.63
C GLU A 279 -3.41 18.39 13.79
#